data_AF-A0A9Q0AQN7-F1
#
_entry.id   AF-A0A9Q0AQN7-F1
#
_cell.length_a   1.000
_cell.length_b   1.000
_cell.length_c   1.000
_cell.angle_alpha   90.00
_cell.angle_beta   90.00
_cell.angle_gamma   90.00
#
_symmetry.space_group_name_H-M   'P 1'
#
loop_
_entity.id
_entity.type
_entity.pdbx_description
1 polymer ?
#
loop_
_entity_poly.entity_id
_entity_poly.type
_entity_poly.pdbx_seq_one_letter_code
_entity_poly.pdbx_strand_id
1 'polypeptide(L)'
;MAFTWPTVFKDSQSYRYLWVSPVVAGSAWFTTLTILLIRWLAIGQPRYPGQVNPDIPFISDIAAFTFKPVFVAGCTVTGISFAGTVFAVHHVRYSPRFYGLVNDAEWRQVTSFVALVAGLAAAFNLFFLSVFDTVDANVRHRYLLMGTFGGLGLSALLTTVVWWDQIWGPPKWAGLRRWCLFNTFLVLVQFVTGVCFIGFMYSGRYRPAGFLEWTVTYLGSFWLMSFTGYTRFRNGQDPQPATGDERRPLLAIE
;
A
#
# COMPACT_ATOMS: atom_id res chain seq x y z
N MET A 1 20.94 -8.26 20.97
CA MET A 1 20.08 -7.57 21.97
C MET A 1 18.71 -7.60 21.35
N ALA A 2 17.82 -8.46 21.84
CA ALA A 2 16.52 -8.66 21.22
C ALA A 2 15.77 -7.32 21.14
N PHE A 3 15.47 -6.87 19.92
CA PHE A 3 14.70 -5.66 19.67
C PHE A 3 13.28 -5.93 20.16
N THR A 4 13.00 -5.58 21.41
CA THR A 4 11.66 -5.73 21.98
C THR A 4 10.75 -4.78 21.21
N TRP A 5 9.89 -5.34 20.34
CA TRP A 5 8.86 -4.58 19.66
C TRP A 5 8.14 -3.73 20.71
N PRO A 6 7.98 -2.42 20.49
CA PRO A 6 7.52 -1.52 21.53
C PRO A 6 6.22 -2.05 22.14
N THR A 7 6.30 -2.45 23.42
CA THR A 7 5.18 -2.87 24.27
C THR A 7 4.20 -1.73 24.57
N VAL A 8 4.34 -0.62 23.85
CA VAL A 8 3.66 0.67 23.99
C VAL A 8 2.15 0.58 23.75
N PHE A 9 1.66 -0.51 23.16
CA PHE A 9 0.23 -0.67 22.87
C PHE A 9 -0.41 -1.64 23.87
N LYS A 10 -0.61 -1.13 25.09
CA LYS A 10 -1.42 -1.80 26.11
C LYS A 10 -2.84 -1.98 25.57
N ASP A 11 -3.29 -3.23 25.56
CA ASP A 11 -4.56 -3.74 25.06
C ASP A 11 -5.75 -2.77 25.18
N SER A 12 -6.03 -2.02 24.12
CA SER A 12 -7.24 -1.19 24.01
C SER A 12 -8.28 -1.89 23.13
N GLN A 13 -9.56 -1.61 23.37
CA GLN A 13 -10.72 -2.16 22.66
C GLN A 13 -10.71 -1.92 21.13
N SER A 14 -9.80 -1.06 20.65
CA SER A 14 -9.61 -0.65 19.25
C SER A 14 -9.14 -1.78 18.32
N TYR A 15 -8.71 -2.94 18.84
CA TYR A 15 -8.25 -4.08 18.02
C TYR A 15 -9.32 -4.59 17.04
N ARG A 16 -10.61 -4.44 17.37
CA ARG A 16 -11.74 -4.87 16.53
C ARG A 16 -11.91 -4.03 15.26
N TYR A 17 -11.30 -2.84 15.21
CA TYR A 17 -11.46 -1.88 14.12
C TYR A 17 -10.20 -1.71 13.27
N LEU A 18 -9.15 -2.49 13.50
CA LEU A 18 -7.90 -2.41 12.72
C LEU A 18 -8.09 -2.72 11.22
N TRP A 19 -9.18 -3.39 10.86
CA TRP A 19 -9.56 -3.67 9.47
C TRP A 19 -10.24 -2.50 8.77
N VAL A 20 -10.70 -1.49 9.51
CA VAL A 20 -11.34 -0.30 8.92
C VAL A 20 -10.31 0.54 8.18
N SER A 21 -9.12 0.73 8.74
CA SER A 21 -8.04 1.51 8.14
C SER A 21 -7.70 1.09 6.70
N PRO A 22 -7.42 -0.20 6.37
CA PRO A 22 -7.12 -0.60 5.00
C PRO A 22 -8.30 -0.44 4.04
N VAL A 23 -9.53 -0.68 4.51
CA VAL A 23 -10.74 -0.48 3.70
C VAL A 23 -10.90 0.99 3.35
N VAL A 24 -10.78 1.89 4.33
CA VAL A 24 -10.89 3.34 4.10
C VAL A 24 -9.76 3.83 3.20
N ALA A 25 -8.51 3.39 3.43
CA ALA A 25 -7.36 3.80 2.63
C ALA A 25 -7.55 3.47 1.15
N GLY A 26 -7.84 2.21 0.82
CA GLY A 26 -8.00 1.82 -0.56
C GLY A 26 -9.30 2.33 -1.22
N SER A 27 -10.40 2.43 -0.47
CA SER A 27 -11.66 2.98 -1.00
C SER A 27 -11.54 4.49 -1.29
N ALA A 28 -10.93 5.25 -0.38
CA ALA A 28 -10.71 6.68 -0.56
C ALA A 28 -9.79 6.95 -1.75
N TRP A 29 -8.70 6.18 -1.89
CA TRP A 29 -7.78 6.30 -3.01
C TRP A 29 -8.48 5.97 -4.34
N PHE A 30 -9.17 4.83 -4.42
CA PHE A 30 -9.91 4.43 -5.61
C PHE A 30 -10.96 5.48 -6.02
N THR A 31 -11.71 5.99 -5.04
CA THR A 31 -12.73 7.03 -5.27
C THR A 31 -12.09 8.32 -5.78
N THR A 32 -10.96 8.74 -5.20
CA THR A 32 -10.22 9.94 -5.63
C THR A 32 -9.76 9.81 -7.08
N LEU A 33 -9.13 8.68 -7.44
CA LEU A 33 -8.70 8.40 -8.82
C LEU A 33 -9.88 8.40 -9.79
N THR A 34 -10.99 7.76 -9.39
CA THR A 34 -12.21 7.67 -10.21
C THR A 34 -12.81 9.05 -10.44
N ILE A 35 -12.89 9.91 -9.41
CA ILE A 35 -13.39 11.28 -9.55
C ILE A 35 -12.51 12.08 -10.51
N LEU A 36 -11.18 12.00 -10.37
CA LEU A 36 -10.24 12.71 -11.27
C LEU A 36 -10.40 12.26 -12.73
N LEU A 37 -10.51 10.94 -12.95
CA LEU A 37 -10.66 10.36 -14.27
C LEU A 37 -12.01 10.73 -14.91
N ILE A 38 -13.12 10.53 -14.20
CA ILE A 38 -14.47 10.88 -14.66
C ILE A 38 -14.54 12.37 -14.98
N ARG A 39 -13.99 13.22 -14.12
CA ARG A 39 -13.98 14.67 -14.33
C ARG A 39 -13.23 15.03 -15.61
N TRP A 40 -12.05 14.47 -15.85
CA TRP A 40 -11.29 14.74 -17.07
C TRP A 40 -12.03 14.28 -18.34
N LEU A 41 -12.68 13.12 -18.29
CA LEU A 41 -13.54 12.65 -19.39
C LEU A 41 -14.75 13.56 -19.61
N ALA A 42 -15.41 14.00 -18.54
CA ALA A 42 -16.64 14.81 -18.60
C ALA A 42 -16.43 16.20 -19.20
N ILE A 43 -15.24 16.79 -19.02
CA ILE A 43 -14.89 18.11 -19.58
C ILE A 43 -14.24 18.02 -20.97
N GLY A 44 -14.30 16.86 -21.63
CA GLY A 44 -13.84 16.68 -23.02
C GLY A 44 -12.34 16.46 -23.18
N GLN A 45 -11.68 15.85 -22.20
CA GLN A 45 -10.25 15.48 -22.26
C GLN A 45 -9.29 16.66 -22.55
N PRO A 46 -9.35 17.76 -21.78
CA PRO A 46 -8.51 18.92 -22.00
C PRO A 46 -7.06 18.58 -21.73
N ARG A 47 -6.18 19.33 -22.40
CA ARG A 47 -4.75 19.34 -22.14
C ARG A 47 -4.44 20.40 -21.10
N TYR A 48 -3.80 20.00 -20.01
CA TYR A 48 -3.42 20.90 -18.93
C TYR A 48 -2.11 21.65 -19.24
N PRO A 49 -1.93 22.88 -18.75
CA PRO A 49 -0.65 23.58 -18.83
C PRO A 49 0.48 22.76 -18.19
N GLY A 50 1.65 22.68 -18.82
CA GLY A 50 2.78 21.91 -18.28
C GLY A 50 2.66 20.37 -18.39
N GLN A 51 1.57 19.87 -18.97
CA GLN A 51 1.37 18.44 -19.22
C GLN A 51 2.44 17.89 -20.18
N VAL A 52 3.24 16.95 -19.68
CA VAL A 52 4.33 16.32 -20.43
C VAL A 52 3.79 15.34 -21.48
N ASN A 53 2.79 14.54 -21.12
CA ASN A 53 2.19 13.56 -22.02
C ASN A 53 1.08 14.18 -22.87
N PRO A 54 1.18 14.31 -24.19
CA PRO A 54 0.17 14.98 -25.01
C PRO A 54 -1.17 14.24 -25.08
N ASP A 55 -1.20 12.93 -24.86
CA ASP A 55 -2.40 12.11 -25.09
C ASP A 55 -3.19 11.80 -23.81
N ILE A 56 -2.50 11.48 -22.72
CA ILE A 56 -3.13 11.05 -21.45
C ILE A 56 -2.47 11.81 -20.30
N PRO A 57 -3.19 12.68 -19.58
CA PRO A 57 -2.60 13.39 -18.45
C PRO A 57 -2.17 12.40 -17.37
N PHE A 58 -1.02 12.66 -16.76
CA PHE A 58 -0.65 11.99 -15.52
C PHE A 58 -1.62 12.42 -14.41
N ILE A 59 -1.76 11.61 -13.37
CA ILE A 59 -2.64 11.91 -12.25
C ILE A 59 -2.24 13.24 -11.60
N SER A 60 -0.92 13.47 -11.50
CA SER A 60 -0.34 14.72 -11.03
C SER A 60 -0.73 15.93 -11.87
N ASP A 61 -0.85 15.78 -13.21
CA ASP A 61 -1.28 16.85 -14.10
C ASP A 61 -2.74 17.26 -13.80
N ILE A 62 -3.65 16.30 -13.58
CA ILE A 62 -5.05 16.62 -13.26
C ILE A 62 -5.16 17.23 -11.86
N ALA A 63 -4.40 16.69 -10.91
CA ALA A 63 -4.41 17.06 -9.51
C ALA A 63 -3.89 18.47 -9.23
N ALA A 64 -2.98 18.98 -10.06
CA ALA A 64 -2.35 20.29 -9.90
C ALA A 64 -3.31 21.48 -10.14
N PHE A 65 -4.32 21.33 -10.98
CA PHE A 65 -5.19 22.45 -11.38
C PHE A 65 -6.49 22.50 -10.55
N THR A 66 -7.59 22.89 -11.20
CA THR A 66 -8.92 23.18 -10.60
C THR A 66 -9.45 22.16 -9.59
N PHE A 67 -8.98 20.91 -9.58
CA PHE A 67 -9.44 19.84 -8.67
C PHE A 67 -8.49 19.53 -7.50
N LYS A 68 -7.49 20.39 -7.26
CA LYS A 68 -6.57 20.28 -6.14
C LYS A 68 -7.23 20.06 -4.77
N PRO A 69 -8.34 20.73 -4.40
CA PRO A 69 -8.99 20.48 -3.11
C PRO A 69 -9.46 19.04 -2.92
N VAL A 70 -10.03 18.43 -3.98
CA VAL A 70 -10.49 17.04 -3.96
C VAL A 70 -9.29 16.09 -3.86
N PHE A 71 -8.21 16.37 -4.58
CA PHE A 71 -6.98 15.59 -4.50
C PHE A 71 -6.35 15.67 -3.10
N VAL A 72 -6.27 16.85 -2.50
CA VAL A 72 -5.77 17.04 -1.13
C VAL A 72 -6.61 16.29 -0.12
N ALA A 73 -7.95 16.39 -0.20
CA ALA A 73 -8.84 15.65 0.69
C ALA A 73 -8.64 14.13 0.53
N GLY A 74 -8.60 13.63 -0.71
CA GLY A 74 -8.38 12.24 -1.03
C GLY A 74 -7.04 11.70 -0.53
N CYS A 75 -5.95 12.42 -0.79
CA CYS A 75 -4.60 12.09 -0.31
C CYS A 75 -4.49 12.15 1.22
N THR A 76 -5.16 13.08 1.87
CA THR A 76 -5.17 13.20 3.34
C THR A 76 -5.87 12.00 3.98
N VAL A 77 -7.08 11.67 3.53
CA VAL A 77 -7.84 10.51 4.04
C VAL A 77 -7.09 9.21 3.76
N THR A 78 -6.56 9.06 2.55
CA THR A 78 -5.76 7.89 2.15
C THR A 78 -4.49 7.79 2.98
N GLY A 79 -3.75 8.88 3.16
CA GLY A 79 -2.47 8.91 3.88
C GLY A 79 -2.63 8.55 5.36
N ILE A 80 -3.61 9.15 6.06
CA ILE A 80 -3.88 8.84 7.47
C ILE A 80 -4.33 7.38 7.62
N SER A 81 -5.25 6.93 6.77
CA SER A 81 -5.77 5.56 6.81
C SER A 81 -4.70 4.53 6.46
N PHE A 82 -3.82 4.86 5.51
CA PHE A 82 -2.68 4.03 5.14
C PHE A 82 -1.67 3.96 6.29
N ALA A 83 -1.32 5.08 6.93
CA ALA A 83 -0.45 5.08 8.12
C ALA A 83 -0.99 4.15 9.21
N GLY A 84 -2.31 4.21 9.48
CA GLY A 84 -2.98 3.27 10.37
C GLY A 84 -2.95 1.82 9.89
N THR A 85 -2.99 1.59 8.57
CA THR A 85 -2.90 0.26 7.96
C THR A 85 -1.52 -0.36 8.14
N VAL A 86 -0.44 0.35 7.79
CA VAL A 86 0.93 -0.19 7.94
C VAL A 86 1.22 -0.47 9.41
N PHE A 87 0.82 0.45 10.29
CA PHE A 87 0.89 0.25 11.73
C PHE A 87 0.15 -1.02 12.16
N ALA A 88 -1.11 -1.18 11.74
CA ALA A 88 -1.92 -2.33 12.09
C ALA A 88 -1.29 -3.65 11.60
N VAL A 89 -0.83 -3.72 10.35
CA VAL A 89 -0.23 -4.94 9.74
C VAL A 89 1.00 -5.41 10.50
N HIS A 90 1.90 -4.49 10.85
CA HIS A 90 3.10 -4.84 11.60
C HIS A 90 2.80 -5.12 13.08
N HIS A 91 1.85 -4.39 13.67
CA HIS A 91 1.42 -4.60 15.05
C HIS A 91 0.74 -5.97 15.24
N VAL A 92 -0.18 -6.38 14.36
CA VAL A 92 -0.88 -7.67 14.51
C VAL A 92 0.09 -8.84 14.45
N ARG A 93 1.14 -8.77 13.62
CA ARG A 93 2.15 -9.83 13.51
C ARG A 93 2.80 -10.16 14.85
N TYR A 94 3.22 -9.13 15.58
CA TYR A 94 3.96 -9.28 16.83
C TYR A 94 3.07 -9.25 18.09
N SER A 95 1.79 -8.91 17.97
CA SER A 95 0.88 -8.90 19.12
C SER A 95 0.54 -10.33 19.59
N PRO A 96 0.70 -10.65 20.89
CA PRO A 96 0.35 -11.95 21.46
C PRO A 96 -1.13 -12.35 21.26
N ARG A 97 -2.02 -11.36 21.11
CA ARG A 97 -3.47 -11.57 20.91
C ARG A 97 -3.87 -11.89 19.47
N PHE A 98 -2.94 -11.69 18.53
CA PHE A 98 -3.14 -11.98 17.11
C PHE A 98 -2.24 -13.16 16.72
N TYR A 99 -1.13 -12.91 16.01
CA TYR A 99 -0.27 -13.99 15.52
C TYR A 99 0.77 -14.43 16.55
N GLY A 100 1.09 -13.58 17.54
CA GLY A 100 1.98 -13.90 18.64
C GLY A 100 3.38 -14.31 18.21
N LEU A 101 3.87 -13.83 17.07
CA LEU A 101 5.20 -14.12 16.53
C LEU A 101 6.27 -13.29 17.29
N VAL A 102 6.24 -13.30 18.62
CA VAL A 102 7.11 -12.47 19.48
C VAL A 102 8.56 -12.97 19.45
N ASN A 103 8.74 -14.28 19.29
CA ASN A 103 10.05 -14.94 19.17
C ASN A 103 10.51 -15.07 17.70
N ASP A 104 10.16 -14.11 16.85
CA ASP A 104 10.62 -14.08 15.46
C ASP A 104 12.12 -13.75 15.36
N ALA A 105 12.76 -14.11 14.26
CA ALA A 105 14.18 -13.79 14.07
C ALA A 105 14.41 -12.26 14.09
N GLU A 106 15.51 -11.80 14.69
CA GLU A 106 15.82 -10.36 14.84
C GLU A 106 15.76 -9.61 13.49
N TRP A 107 16.25 -10.23 12.40
CA TRP A 107 16.20 -9.63 11.07
C TRP A 107 14.78 -9.33 10.60
N ARG A 108 13.78 -10.16 10.94
CA ARG A 108 12.37 -9.94 10.54
C ARG A 108 11.76 -8.77 11.28
N GLN A 109 12.08 -8.63 12.57
CA GLN A 109 11.63 -7.49 13.37
C GLN A 109 12.20 -6.17 12.83
N VAL A 110 13.50 -6.17 12.48
CA VAL A 110 14.13 -5.01 11.84
C VAL A 110 13.51 -4.72 10.48
N THR A 111 13.35 -5.73 9.61
CA THR A 111 12.71 -5.56 8.30
C THR A 111 11.29 -5.03 8.43
N SER A 112 10.52 -5.52 9.41
CA SER A 112 9.17 -5.05 9.69
C SER A 112 9.14 -3.60 10.17
N PHE A 113 10.11 -3.20 10.99
CA PHE A 113 10.24 -1.81 11.43
C PHE A 113 10.62 -0.88 10.27
N VAL A 114 11.55 -1.30 9.41
CA VAL A 114 11.92 -0.54 8.20
C VAL A 114 10.72 -0.43 7.24
N ALA A 115 9.95 -1.51 7.05
CA ALA A 115 8.73 -1.50 6.25
C ALA A 115 7.68 -0.50 6.76
N LEU A 116 7.50 -0.45 8.09
CA LEU A 116 6.62 0.51 8.76
C LEU A 116 7.10 1.95 8.52
N VAL A 117 8.38 2.24 8.78
CA VAL A 117 8.95 3.60 8.60
C VAL A 117 8.86 4.04 7.14
N ALA A 118 9.17 3.16 6.18
CA ALA A 118 9.03 3.45 4.75
C ALA A 118 7.57 3.77 4.36
N GLY A 119 6.60 3.02 4.90
CA GLY A 119 5.18 3.26 4.68
C GLY A 119 4.70 4.57 5.29
N LEU A 120 5.14 4.91 6.51
CA LEU A 120 4.82 6.20 7.15
C LEU A 120 5.43 7.38 6.39
N ALA A 121 6.68 7.25 5.93
CA ALA A 121 7.33 8.25 5.08
C ALA A 121 6.57 8.43 3.77
N ALA A 122 6.07 7.35 3.16
CA ALA A 122 5.25 7.43 1.95
C ALA A 122 3.90 8.12 2.19
N ALA A 123 3.22 7.83 3.32
CA ALA A 123 1.98 8.51 3.70
C ALA A 123 2.19 10.03 3.88
N PHE A 124 3.30 10.40 4.53
CA PHE A 124 3.70 11.78 4.70
C PHE A 124 4.00 12.45 3.35
N ASN A 125 4.79 11.81 2.49
CA ASN A 125 5.08 12.31 1.15
C ASN A 125 3.81 12.48 0.31
N LEU A 126 2.85 11.56 0.38
CA LEU A 126 1.57 11.64 -0.34
C LEU A 126 0.76 12.88 0.07
N PHE A 127 0.72 13.20 1.37
CA PHE A 127 0.06 14.41 1.86
C PHE A 127 0.72 15.66 1.28
N PHE A 128 2.05 15.79 1.42
CA PHE A 128 2.77 16.97 0.90
C PHE A 128 2.73 17.07 -0.63
N LEU A 129 2.74 15.92 -1.33
CA LEU A 129 2.57 15.86 -2.78
C LEU A 129 1.25 16.50 -3.22
N SER A 130 0.19 16.34 -2.43
CA SER A 130 -1.11 16.95 -2.73
C SER A 130 -1.15 18.45 -2.50
N VAL A 131 -0.34 18.96 -1.57
CA VAL A 131 -0.27 20.40 -1.23
C VAL A 131 0.63 21.15 -2.21
N PHE A 132 1.81 20.60 -2.53
CA PHE A 132 2.78 21.25 -3.41
C PHE A 132 2.44 21.04 -4.89
N ASP A 133 2.18 22.16 -5.58
CA ASP A 133 1.76 22.19 -6.98
C ASP A 133 2.88 21.83 -7.97
N THR A 134 2.52 21.28 -9.13
CA THR A 134 3.46 21.01 -10.23
C THR A 134 3.87 22.30 -10.96
N VAL A 135 3.06 23.36 -10.88
CA VAL A 135 3.30 24.63 -11.58
C VAL A 135 4.40 25.46 -10.90
N ASP A 136 4.30 25.71 -9.59
CA ASP A 136 5.26 26.55 -8.85
C ASP A 136 6.42 25.76 -8.23
N ALA A 137 6.28 24.44 -8.09
CA ALA A 137 7.21 23.61 -7.32
C ALA A 137 7.54 22.26 -7.99
N ASN A 138 7.63 22.23 -9.32
CA ASN A 138 7.85 21.01 -10.13
C ASN A 138 8.97 20.09 -9.59
N VAL A 139 10.12 20.66 -9.22
CA VAL A 139 11.25 19.90 -8.68
C VAL A 139 10.91 19.22 -7.35
N ARG A 140 10.26 19.93 -6.42
CA ARG A 140 9.83 19.38 -5.13
C ARG A 140 8.76 18.33 -5.32
N HIS A 141 7.79 18.59 -6.19
CA HIS A 141 6.71 17.65 -6.52
C HIS A 141 7.29 16.34 -7.05
N ARG A 142 8.28 16.38 -7.95
CA ARG A 142 8.95 15.18 -8.47
C ARG A 142 9.64 14.36 -7.37
N TYR A 143 10.35 15.00 -6.45
CA TYR A 143 10.98 14.29 -5.32
C TYR A 143 9.94 13.69 -4.36
N LEU A 144 8.83 14.39 -4.10
CA LEU A 144 7.73 13.86 -3.30
C LEU A 144 7.03 12.69 -3.99
N LEU A 145 6.89 12.73 -5.31
CA LEU A 145 6.33 11.64 -6.11
C LEU A 145 7.23 10.40 -6.03
N MET A 146 8.55 10.59 -6.25
CA MET A 146 9.55 9.53 -6.10
C MET A 146 9.57 8.96 -4.68
N GLY A 147 9.49 9.83 -3.66
CA GLY A 147 9.42 9.41 -2.26
C GLY A 147 8.14 8.66 -1.92
N THR A 148 7.01 9.02 -2.54
CA THR A 148 5.72 8.34 -2.35
C THR A 148 5.77 6.95 -2.97
N PHE A 149 6.06 6.83 -4.27
CA PHE A 149 6.13 5.55 -4.96
C PHE A 149 7.25 4.66 -4.43
N GLY A 150 8.43 5.23 -4.18
CA GLY A 150 9.59 4.51 -3.63
C GLY A 150 9.33 4.00 -2.22
N GLY A 151 8.75 4.84 -1.35
CA GLY A 151 8.38 4.43 0.01
C GLY A 151 7.27 3.38 0.04
N LEU A 152 6.22 3.53 -0.80
CA LEU A 152 5.17 2.53 -0.97
C LEU A 152 5.74 1.20 -1.47
N GLY A 153 6.56 1.24 -2.54
CA GLY A 153 7.20 0.06 -3.11
C GLY A 153 8.11 -0.66 -2.12
N LEU A 154 8.97 0.09 -1.41
CA LEU A 154 9.83 -0.46 -0.37
C LEU A 154 9.01 -1.08 0.77
N SER A 155 8.01 -0.37 1.28
CA SER A 155 7.12 -0.88 2.32
C SER A 155 6.40 -2.16 1.88
N ALA A 156 5.92 -2.21 0.64
CA ALA A 156 5.25 -3.38 0.07
C ALA A 156 6.17 -4.61 -0.08
N LEU A 157 7.39 -4.40 -0.59
CA LEU A 157 8.39 -5.46 -0.75
C LEU A 157 8.82 -6.01 0.62
N LEU A 158 9.19 -5.13 1.55
CA LEU A 158 9.63 -5.55 2.88
C LEU A 158 8.49 -6.22 3.67
N THR A 159 7.24 -5.75 3.53
CA THR A 159 6.09 -6.44 4.11
C THR A 159 5.91 -7.83 3.52
N THR A 160 6.06 -7.99 2.21
CA THR A 160 6.01 -9.32 1.55
C THR A 160 7.10 -10.25 2.09
N VAL A 161 8.33 -9.75 2.25
CA VAL A 161 9.46 -10.50 2.82
C VAL A 161 9.19 -10.92 4.27
N VAL A 162 8.67 -10.00 5.10
CA VAL A 162 8.33 -10.29 6.50
C VAL A 162 7.29 -11.41 6.59
N TRP A 163 6.27 -11.39 5.73
CA TRP A 163 5.16 -12.35 5.73
C TRP A 163 5.42 -13.63 4.90
N TRP A 164 6.61 -13.79 4.34
CA TRP A 164 6.96 -14.92 3.48
C TRP A 164 6.82 -16.29 4.15
N ASP A 165 7.06 -16.35 5.46
CA ASP A 165 6.89 -17.58 6.26
C ASP A 165 5.44 -18.06 6.31
N GLN A 166 4.47 -17.15 6.27
CA GLN A 166 3.05 -17.51 6.30
C GLN A 166 2.54 -17.98 4.93
N ILE A 167 3.31 -17.76 3.86
CA ILE A 167 3.03 -18.27 2.52
C ILE A 167 3.53 -19.71 2.40
N TRP A 168 4.81 -19.93 2.71
CA TRP A 168 5.48 -21.21 2.47
C TRP A 168 5.46 -22.17 3.65
N GLY A 169 5.43 -21.63 4.87
CA GLY A 169 5.32 -22.40 6.11
C GLY A 169 3.88 -22.72 6.48
N PRO A 170 3.67 -23.43 7.61
CA PRO A 170 2.34 -23.68 8.15
C PRO A 170 1.74 -22.35 8.62
N PRO A 171 0.69 -21.83 7.96
CA PRO A 171 0.06 -20.59 8.35
C PRO A 171 -0.58 -20.78 9.73
N LYS A 172 -0.53 -19.76 10.57
CA LYS A 172 -1.14 -19.83 11.90
C LYS A 172 -2.66 -20.06 11.80
N TRP A 173 -3.32 -19.45 10.82
CA TRP A 173 -4.78 -19.43 10.69
C TRP A 173 -5.27 -19.84 9.30
N ALA A 174 -6.44 -20.46 9.27
CA ALA A 174 -7.10 -20.85 8.03
C ALA A 174 -7.39 -19.64 7.12
N GLY A 175 -6.93 -19.70 5.87
CA GLY A 175 -7.12 -18.64 4.86
C GLY A 175 -6.14 -17.46 4.92
N LEU A 176 -5.25 -17.38 5.91
CA LEU A 176 -4.20 -16.34 5.94
C LEU A 176 -3.27 -16.45 4.71
N ARG A 177 -2.89 -17.69 4.37
CA ARG A 177 -2.05 -17.98 3.19
C ARG A 177 -2.63 -17.39 1.91
N ARG A 178 -3.95 -17.48 1.72
CA ARG A 178 -4.64 -16.91 0.53
C ARG A 178 -4.50 -15.40 0.46
N TRP A 179 -4.65 -14.68 1.58
CA TRP A 179 -4.44 -13.24 1.63
C TRP A 179 -2.98 -12.85 1.43
N CYS A 180 -2.03 -13.61 1.98
CA CYS A 180 -0.60 -13.38 1.76
C CYS A 180 -0.20 -13.61 0.29
N LEU A 181 -0.70 -14.67 -0.35
CA LEU A 181 -0.51 -14.92 -1.77
C LEU A 181 -1.12 -13.82 -2.64
N PHE A 182 -2.36 -13.39 -2.34
CA PHE A 182 -3.03 -12.33 -3.07
C PHE A 182 -2.28 -10.99 -2.95
N ASN A 183 -1.83 -10.62 -1.75
CA ASN A 183 -1.01 -9.43 -1.54
C ASN A 183 0.31 -9.52 -2.30
N THR A 184 1.01 -10.66 -2.24
CA THR A 184 2.28 -10.90 -2.95
C THR A 184 2.10 -10.78 -4.46
N PHE A 185 1.03 -11.35 -5.01
CA PHE A 185 0.67 -11.21 -6.40
C PHE A 185 0.46 -9.74 -6.78
N LEU A 186 -0.29 -8.97 -5.99
CA LEU A 186 -0.49 -7.54 -6.22
C LEU A 186 0.83 -6.75 -6.16
N VAL A 187 1.72 -7.07 -5.23
CA VAL A 187 3.04 -6.42 -5.13
C VAL A 187 3.90 -6.73 -6.35
N LEU A 188 3.91 -7.98 -6.82
CA LEU A 188 4.65 -8.38 -8.02
C LEU A 188 4.13 -7.64 -9.27
N VAL A 189 2.81 -7.64 -9.48
CA VAL A 189 2.20 -6.95 -10.63
C VAL A 189 2.48 -5.45 -10.57
N GLN A 190 2.38 -4.82 -9.39
CA GLN A 190 2.72 -3.41 -9.22
C GLN A 190 4.20 -3.12 -9.48
N PHE A 191 5.11 -3.99 -9.02
CA PHE A 191 6.54 -3.84 -9.25
C PHE A 191 6.86 -3.88 -10.75
N VAL A 192 6.35 -4.89 -11.47
CA VAL A 192 6.52 -5.00 -12.92
C VAL A 192 5.95 -3.78 -13.65
N THR A 193 4.71 -3.40 -13.32
CA THR A 193 4.03 -2.24 -13.91
C THR A 193 4.80 -0.95 -13.63
N GLY A 194 5.32 -0.77 -12.41
CA GLY A 194 6.10 0.38 -11.99
C GLY A 194 7.46 0.48 -12.70
N VAL A 195 8.17 -0.64 -12.88
CA VAL A 195 9.41 -0.69 -13.66
C VAL A 195 9.14 -0.35 -15.13
N CYS A 196 8.08 -0.89 -15.73
CA CYS A 196 7.68 -0.53 -17.10
C CYS A 196 7.30 0.95 -17.22
N PHE A 197 6.59 1.51 -16.23
CA PHE A 197 6.24 2.93 -16.17
C PHE A 197 7.49 3.80 -16.20
N ILE A 198 8.44 3.53 -15.29
CA ILE A 198 9.71 4.26 -15.21
C ILE A 198 10.50 4.12 -16.52
N GLY A 199 10.59 2.92 -17.08
CA GLY A 199 11.29 2.66 -18.34
C GLY A 199 10.71 3.46 -19.52
N PHE A 200 9.38 3.50 -19.65
CA PHE A 200 8.73 4.28 -20.71
C PHE A 200 8.81 5.79 -20.48
N MET A 201 8.80 6.24 -19.22
CA MET A 201 9.06 7.65 -18.88
C MET A 201 10.44 8.10 -19.37
N TYR A 202 11.49 7.34 -19.08
CA TYR A 202 12.85 7.66 -19.54
C TYR A 202 13.06 7.49 -21.05
N SER A 203 12.29 6.61 -21.68
CA SER A 203 12.35 6.39 -23.14
C SER A 203 11.54 7.43 -23.95
N GLY A 204 10.92 8.41 -23.29
CA GLY A 204 10.07 9.42 -23.95
C GLY A 204 8.74 8.87 -24.48
N ARG A 205 8.37 7.64 -24.12
CA ARG A 205 7.11 6.99 -24.54
C ARG A 205 6.00 7.34 -23.56
N TYR A 206 5.55 8.59 -23.61
CA TYR A 206 4.61 9.12 -22.61
C TYR A 206 3.23 8.47 -22.67
N ARG A 207 2.71 8.14 -23.86
CA ARG A 207 1.41 7.45 -24.01
C ARG A 207 1.27 6.19 -23.15
N PRO A 208 2.12 5.16 -23.32
CA PRO A 208 2.04 3.97 -22.48
C PRO A 208 2.40 4.27 -21.02
N ALA A 209 3.29 5.23 -20.75
CA ALA A 209 3.60 5.64 -19.38
C ALA A 209 2.35 6.18 -18.64
N GLY A 210 1.52 7.00 -19.31
CA GLY A 210 0.26 7.49 -18.74
C GLY A 210 -0.65 6.34 -18.31
N PHE A 211 -0.92 5.39 -19.22
CA PHE A 211 -1.73 4.21 -18.89
C PHE A 211 -1.16 3.39 -17.72
N LEU A 212 0.17 3.21 -17.67
CA LEU A 212 0.81 2.45 -16.59
C LEU A 212 0.74 3.18 -15.25
N GLU A 213 0.82 4.52 -15.22
CA GLU A 213 0.65 5.29 -13.98
C GLU A 213 -0.76 5.10 -13.39
N TRP A 214 -1.79 5.24 -14.23
CA TRP A 214 -3.17 4.97 -13.82
C TRP A 214 -3.35 3.52 -13.37
N THR A 215 -2.77 2.58 -14.10
CA THR A 215 -2.86 1.15 -13.76
C THR A 215 -2.21 0.85 -12.40
N VAL A 216 -0.97 1.32 -12.16
CA VAL A 216 -0.26 1.05 -10.91
C VAL A 216 -0.94 1.73 -9.71
N THR A 217 -1.53 2.91 -9.89
CA THR A 217 -2.25 3.61 -8.81
C THR A 217 -3.59 2.97 -8.47
N TYR A 218 -4.35 2.45 -9.45
CA TYR A 218 -5.54 1.63 -9.18
C TYR A 218 -5.17 0.31 -8.51
N LEU A 219 -4.11 -0.38 -8.97
CA LEU A 219 -3.58 -1.57 -8.31
C LEU A 219 -3.17 -1.29 -6.86
N GLY A 220 -2.59 -0.11 -6.60
CA GLY A 220 -2.29 0.38 -5.26
C GLY A 220 -3.53 0.44 -4.36
N SER A 221 -4.69 0.85 -4.89
CA SER A 221 -5.97 0.84 -4.15
C SER A 221 -6.35 -0.58 -3.69
N PHE A 222 -6.25 -1.56 -4.59
CA PHE A 222 -6.54 -2.96 -4.27
C PHE A 222 -5.53 -3.56 -3.30
N TRP A 223 -4.26 -3.20 -3.43
CA TRP A 223 -3.22 -3.61 -2.49
C TRP A 223 -3.48 -3.06 -1.08
N LEU A 224 -3.85 -1.79 -0.94
CA LEU A 224 -4.24 -1.20 0.34
C LEU A 224 -5.41 -1.97 0.97
N MET A 225 -6.47 -2.26 0.20
CA MET A 225 -7.62 -3.02 0.68
C MET A 225 -7.27 -4.46 1.07
N SER A 226 -6.29 -5.09 0.41
CA SER A 226 -5.90 -6.47 0.69
C SER A 226 -5.40 -6.69 2.13
N PHE A 227 -4.89 -5.64 2.79
CA PHE A 227 -4.47 -5.70 4.19
C PHE A 227 -5.61 -5.93 5.18
N THR A 228 -6.87 -5.75 4.76
CA THR A 228 -8.05 -6.17 5.53
C THR A 228 -7.96 -7.64 5.93
N GLY A 229 -7.39 -8.50 5.06
CA GLY A 229 -7.19 -9.93 5.36
C GLY A 229 -6.20 -10.20 6.50
N TYR A 230 -5.29 -9.26 6.77
CA TYR A 230 -4.25 -9.37 7.78
C TYR A 230 -4.74 -8.89 9.15
N THR A 231 -5.56 -7.82 9.14
CA THR A 231 -5.94 -7.06 10.35
C THR A 231 -7.35 -7.36 10.85
N ARG A 232 -8.15 -8.12 10.10
CA ARG A 232 -9.50 -8.52 10.52
C ARG A 232 -9.44 -9.50 11.70
N PHE A 233 -9.76 -8.98 12.89
CA PHE A 233 -9.96 -9.79 14.07
C PHE A 233 -11.22 -10.67 13.92
N ARG A 234 -11.09 -11.99 14.07
CA ARG A 234 -12.22 -12.93 14.13
C ARG A 234 -12.54 -13.19 15.61
N ASN A 235 -13.59 -12.53 16.14
CA ASN A 235 -14.08 -12.79 17.49
C ASN A 235 -14.68 -14.22 17.58
N GLY A 236 -14.45 -14.92 18.69
CA GLY A 236 -15.31 -16.02 19.15
C GLY A 236 -15.10 -17.40 18.50
N GLN A 237 -14.11 -17.54 17.63
CA GLN A 237 -13.58 -18.85 17.26
C GLN A 237 -12.15 -18.87 17.78
N ASP A 238 -11.81 -19.81 18.66
CA ASP A 238 -10.41 -20.20 18.82
C ASP A 238 -9.83 -20.34 17.40
N PRO A 239 -8.66 -19.75 17.11
CA PRO A 239 -8.12 -19.75 15.77
C PRO A 239 -8.16 -21.18 15.26
N GLN A 240 -9.09 -21.48 14.33
CA GLN A 240 -9.18 -22.82 13.80
C GLN A 240 -7.83 -23.05 13.16
N PRO A 241 -7.06 -23.99 13.71
CA PRO A 241 -5.70 -24.14 13.27
C PRO A 241 -5.79 -24.58 11.82
N ALA A 242 -4.86 -24.10 10.99
CA ALA A 242 -4.91 -24.33 9.55
C ALA A 242 -5.30 -25.77 9.23
N THR A 243 -6.19 -25.94 8.24
CA THR A 243 -6.65 -27.26 7.80
C THR A 243 -5.45 -28.14 7.42
N GLY A 244 -5.61 -29.47 7.46
CA GLY A 244 -4.52 -30.41 7.17
C GLY A 244 -3.76 -30.07 5.88
N ASP A 245 -4.50 -29.66 4.84
CA ASP A 245 -3.94 -29.24 3.55
C ASP A 245 -3.20 -27.90 3.62
N GLU A 246 -3.70 -26.91 4.37
CA GLU A 246 -3.04 -25.62 4.54
C GLU A 246 -1.79 -25.72 5.43
N ARG A 247 -1.69 -26.69 6.34
CA ARG A 247 -0.47 -26.91 7.14
C ARG A 247 0.69 -27.51 6.37
N ARG A 248 0.43 -28.24 5.29
CA ARG A 248 1.50 -28.79 4.46
C ARG A 248 2.28 -27.61 3.84
N PRO A 249 3.62 -27.58 3.98
CA PRO A 249 4.42 -26.59 3.29
C PRO A 249 4.35 -26.88 1.78
N LEU A 250 4.26 -25.84 0.96
CA LEU A 250 4.12 -25.97 -0.49
C LEU A 250 5.32 -26.65 -1.16
N LEU A 251 6.45 -26.77 -0.45
CA LEU A 251 7.68 -27.42 -0.91
C LEU A 251 7.95 -28.79 -0.27
N ALA A 252 7.02 -29.33 0.53
CA ALA A 252 7.11 -30.74 0.91
C ALA A 252 6.81 -31.61 -0.30
N ILE A 253 7.87 -32.08 -0.95
CA ILE A 253 7.82 -33.18 -1.92
C ILE A 253 7.56 -34.45 -1.09
N GLU A 254 6.53 -35.22 -1.47
CA GLU A 254 6.26 -36.55 -0.88
C GLU A 254 7.43 -37.52 -1.10
#